data_AF-A0A6N8X6C1-F1
#
_entry.id   AF-A0A6N8X6C1-F1
#
_cell.length_a   1.000
_cell.length_b   1.000
_cell.length_c   1.000
_cell.angle_alpha   90.00
_cell.angle_beta   90.00
_cell.angle_gamma   90.00
#
_symmetry.space_group_name_H-M   'P 1'
#
loop_
_entity.id
_entity.type
_entity.pdbx_description
1 polymer ?
#
loop_
_entity_poly.entity_id
_entity_poly.type
_entity_poly.pdbx_seq_one_letter_code
_entity_poly.pdbx_strand_id
1 'polypeptide(L)'
;MAGVLRPPGRDETTDPRLGDCELLVIRRASSRRDPWSGQMALPGGRLDPADAGLVAAAVRETMEETGVDLVADGTLLGRIEAMRPLGVRIPTISIWPFVFQVDSRAVARVASPEVASVYWFPVKALLDPANRGTYPWTYGGVVRRFPCIRLEGRVIWGLTYRILTRLFEVAAAG
;
A
#
# COMPACT_ATOMS: atom_id res chain seq x y z
N MET A 1 -0.57 -0.49 -8.19
CA MET A 1 -0.80 -0.37 -6.73
C MET A 1 -0.89 1.10 -6.38
N ALA A 2 -1.67 1.46 -5.36
CA ALA A 2 -1.88 2.84 -4.92
C ALA A 2 -1.44 3.03 -3.47
N GLY A 3 -0.54 3.98 -3.22
CA GLY A 3 -0.34 4.56 -1.89
C GLY A 3 -1.30 5.73 -1.73
N VAL A 4 -2.34 5.56 -0.92
CA VAL A 4 -3.37 6.60 -0.72
C VAL A 4 -3.13 7.27 0.62
N LEU A 5 -2.84 8.57 0.59
CA LEU A 5 -2.58 9.40 1.75
C LEU A 5 -3.83 10.20 2.12
N ARG A 6 -4.19 10.18 3.39
CA ARG A 6 -5.25 11.00 3.97
C ARG A 6 -4.62 12.00 4.96
N PRO A 7 -4.71 13.31 4.70
CA PRO A 7 -4.16 14.31 5.60
C PRO A 7 -5.00 14.44 6.88
N PRO A 8 -4.48 15.09 7.94
CA PRO A 8 -5.26 15.44 9.11
C PRO A 8 -6.45 16.35 8.75
N GLY A 9 -7.45 16.42 9.62
CA GLY A 9 -8.64 17.27 9.44
C GLY A 9 -8.29 18.75 9.24
N ARG A 10 -9.09 19.46 8.43
CA ARG A 10 -8.89 20.82 7.91
C ARG A 10 -8.87 21.99 8.92
N ASP A 11 -8.43 21.79 10.16
CA ASP A 11 -8.18 22.93 11.08
C ASP A 11 -6.78 23.54 10.88
N GLU A 12 -5.94 22.97 10.01
CA GLU A 12 -4.58 23.42 9.76
C GLU A 12 -4.46 24.16 8.42
N THR A 13 -4.03 25.43 8.46
CA THR A 13 -3.80 26.34 7.31
C THR A 13 -2.48 26.08 6.56
N THR A 14 -1.84 24.96 6.80
CA THR A 14 -0.53 24.57 6.23
C THR A 14 -0.67 23.28 5.43
N ASP A 15 0.09 23.17 4.35
CA ASP A 15 0.17 21.93 3.57
C ASP A 15 0.64 20.80 4.50
N PRO A 16 -0.11 19.70 4.65
CA PRO A 16 0.15 18.69 5.66
C PRO A 16 1.48 18.00 5.37
N ARG A 17 2.34 17.91 6.38
CA ARG A 17 3.58 17.13 6.26
C ARG A 17 3.22 15.66 6.13
N LEU A 18 4.00 14.92 5.35
CA LEU A 18 3.76 13.49 5.14
C LEU A 18 3.63 12.69 6.45
N GLY A 19 4.40 13.04 7.50
CA GLY A 19 4.33 12.38 8.80
C GLY A 19 2.98 12.56 9.53
N ASP A 20 2.25 13.62 9.21
CA ASP A 20 0.95 13.95 9.80
C ASP A 20 -0.21 13.24 9.06
N CYS A 21 0.06 12.70 7.87
CA CYS A 21 -0.91 11.92 7.10
C CYS A 21 -1.09 10.48 7.64
N GLU A 22 -2.16 9.84 7.21
CA GLU A 22 -2.38 8.41 7.29
C GLU A 22 -2.28 7.76 5.91
N LEU A 23 -1.87 6.50 5.87
CA LEU A 23 -1.76 5.70 4.65
C LEU A 23 -2.77 4.56 4.66
N LEU A 24 -3.50 4.41 3.55
CA LEU A 24 -4.42 3.30 3.34
C LEU A 24 -3.68 1.99 3.09
N VAL A 25 -3.99 0.98 3.89
CA VAL A 25 -3.44 -0.37 3.78
C VAL A 25 -4.57 -1.38 3.89
N ILE A 26 -4.55 -2.42 3.06
CA ILE A 26 -5.48 -3.53 3.10
C ILE A 26 -4.83 -4.77 3.71
N ARG A 27 -5.64 -5.65 4.28
CA ARG A 27 -5.26 -7.04 4.52
C ARG A 27 -5.99 -7.90 3.50
N ARG A 28 -5.22 -8.66 2.72
CA ARG A 28 -5.78 -9.61 1.73
C ARG A 28 -6.58 -10.70 2.45
N ALA A 29 -7.70 -11.11 1.86
CA ALA A 29 -8.46 -12.27 2.32
C ALA A 29 -7.63 -13.56 2.20
N SER A 30 -8.00 -14.57 2.98
CA SER A 30 -7.32 -15.86 2.94
C SER A 30 -7.86 -16.73 1.80
N SER A 31 -6.99 -17.10 0.86
CA SER A 31 -7.30 -18.00 -0.25
C SER A 31 -6.23 -19.08 -0.38
N ARG A 32 -6.66 -20.34 -0.52
CA ARG A 32 -5.72 -21.47 -0.75
C ARG A 32 -4.95 -21.34 -2.07
N ARG A 33 -5.40 -20.48 -2.99
CA ARG A 33 -4.80 -20.28 -4.32
C ARG A 33 -3.85 -19.08 -4.37
N ASP A 34 -3.81 -18.25 -3.33
CA ASP A 34 -2.96 -17.06 -3.29
C ASP A 34 -1.85 -17.22 -2.23
N PRO A 35 -0.57 -17.33 -2.63
CA PRO A 35 0.55 -17.41 -1.68
C PRO A 35 0.73 -16.15 -0.83
N TRP A 36 0.09 -15.03 -1.20
CA TRP A 36 0.13 -13.76 -0.48
C TRP A 36 -1.11 -13.53 0.40
N SER A 37 -1.95 -14.55 0.54
CA SER A 37 -3.14 -14.55 1.39
C SER A 37 -2.87 -14.07 2.81
N GLY A 38 -3.75 -13.21 3.32
CA GLY A 38 -3.66 -12.70 4.69
C GLY A 38 -2.57 -11.64 4.92
N GLN A 39 -1.75 -11.32 3.92
CA GLN A 39 -0.69 -10.31 4.03
C GLN A 39 -1.24 -8.90 3.92
N MET A 40 -0.53 -7.95 4.55
CA MET A 40 -0.80 -6.53 4.40
C MET A 40 -0.28 -6.03 3.06
N ALA A 41 -1.10 -5.27 2.33
CA ALA A 41 -0.77 -4.74 1.01
C ALA A 41 -1.29 -3.31 0.84
N LEU A 42 -0.75 -2.62 -0.16
CA LEU A 42 -1.41 -1.43 -0.70
C LEU A 42 -2.55 -1.89 -1.62
N PRO A 43 -3.64 -1.12 -1.76
CA PRO A 43 -4.65 -1.39 -2.76
C PRO A 43 -4.06 -1.53 -4.17
N GLY A 44 -4.61 -2.43 -4.97
CA GLY A 44 -4.22 -2.62 -6.36
C GLY A 44 -4.22 -4.07 -6.83
N GLY A 45 -4.37 -4.20 -8.14
CA GLY A 45 -4.36 -5.48 -8.83
C GLY A 45 -3.67 -5.41 -10.18
N ARG A 46 -4.15 -6.22 -11.11
CA ARG A 46 -3.60 -6.33 -12.46
C ARG A 46 -4.19 -5.24 -13.36
N LEU A 47 -3.43 -4.86 -14.39
CA LEU A 47 -3.97 -4.08 -15.49
C LEU A 47 -4.98 -4.93 -16.25
N ASP A 48 -6.21 -4.44 -16.36
CA ASP A 48 -7.26 -5.00 -17.21
C ASP A 48 -7.14 -4.45 -18.64
N PRO A 49 -7.44 -5.22 -19.69
CA PRO A 49 -7.49 -4.72 -21.07
C PRO A 49 -8.38 -3.48 -21.28
N ALA A 50 -9.39 -3.27 -20.44
CA ALA A 50 -10.28 -2.11 -20.49
C ALA A 50 -9.69 -0.86 -19.79
N ASP A 51 -8.63 -1.00 -18.99
CA ASP A 51 -8.00 0.13 -18.31
C ASP A 51 -7.23 0.99 -19.32
N ALA A 52 -7.44 2.31 -19.28
CA ALA A 52 -6.71 3.28 -20.11
C ALA A 52 -5.21 3.39 -19.77
N GLY A 53 -4.73 2.62 -18.80
CA GLY A 53 -3.34 2.56 -18.38
C GLY A 53 -3.17 2.18 -16.92
N LEU A 54 -1.93 2.17 -16.45
CA LEU A 54 -1.57 1.72 -15.10
C LEU A 54 -2.15 2.60 -13.97
N VAL A 55 -2.31 3.91 -14.23
CA VAL A 55 -2.97 4.82 -13.27
C VAL A 55 -4.45 4.46 -13.17
N ALA A 56 -5.13 4.24 -14.29
CA ALA A 56 -6.54 3.85 -14.32
C ALA A 56 -6.77 2.52 -13.58
N ALA A 57 -5.89 1.54 -13.77
CA ALA A 57 -5.92 0.30 -13.00
C ALA A 57 -5.78 0.55 -11.49
N ALA A 58 -4.85 1.41 -11.06
CA ALA A 58 -4.68 1.72 -9.64
C ALA A 58 -5.93 2.41 -9.05
N VAL A 59 -6.57 3.29 -9.82
CA VAL A 59 -7.81 3.97 -9.44
C VAL A 59 -8.96 2.97 -9.31
N ARG A 60 -9.21 2.16 -10.35
CA ARG A 60 -10.26 1.13 -10.37
C ARG A 60 -10.12 0.16 -9.20
N GLU A 61 -8.93 -0.41 -9.02
CA GLU A 61 -8.68 -1.39 -7.97
C GLU A 61 -8.83 -0.80 -6.56
N THR A 62 -8.41 0.46 -6.35
CA THR A 62 -8.63 1.14 -5.06
C THR A 62 -10.11 1.27 -4.75
N MET A 63 -10.92 1.63 -5.74
CA MET A 63 -12.38 1.72 -5.60
C MET A 63 -13.00 0.34 -5.33
N GLU A 64 -12.65 -0.68 -6.11
CA GLU A 64 -13.17 -2.04 -5.96
C GLU A 64 -12.80 -2.67 -4.61
N GLU A 65 -11.58 -2.45 -4.12
CA GLU A 65 -11.10 -3.07 -2.88
C GLU A 65 -11.54 -2.30 -1.62
N THR A 66 -11.58 -0.97 -1.68
CA THR A 66 -11.71 -0.11 -0.48
C THR A 66 -12.88 0.86 -0.51
N GLY A 67 -13.57 1.00 -1.64
CA GLY A 67 -14.64 1.98 -1.84
C GLY A 67 -14.16 3.44 -1.89
N VAL A 68 -12.85 3.69 -1.87
CA VAL A 68 -12.29 5.04 -2.00
C VAL A 68 -12.25 5.44 -3.46
N ASP A 69 -12.99 6.50 -3.80
CA ASP A 69 -13.08 7.02 -5.16
C ASP A 69 -11.97 8.03 -5.43
N LEU A 70 -10.90 7.57 -6.11
CA LEU A 70 -9.78 8.42 -6.49
C LEU A 70 -10.08 9.31 -7.71
N VAL A 71 -11.19 9.10 -8.42
CA VAL A 71 -11.62 9.99 -9.51
C VAL A 71 -12.31 11.23 -8.92
N ALA A 72 -13.19 11.01 -7.95
CA ALA A 72 -13.93 12.09 -7.30
C ALA A 72 -13.06 12.90 -6.34
N ASP A 73 -12.28 12.21 -5.50
CA ASP A 73 -11.62 12.83 -4.33
C ASP A 73 -10.09 12.75 -4.36
N GLY A 74 -9.52 12.07 -5.36
CA GLY A 74 -8.09 11.78 -5.42
C GLY A 74 -7.28 12.79 -6.25
N THR A 75 -6.15 13.24 -5.68
CA THR A 75 -5.10 13.96 -6.42
C THR A 75 -3.89 13.06 -6.59
N LEU A 76 -3.48 12.79 -7.84
CA LEU A 76 -2.24 12.05 -8.12
C LEU A 76 -1.02 12.94 -7.81
N LEU A 77 -0.25 12.56 -6.79
CA LEU A 77 0.98 13.27 -6.41
C LEU A 77 2.19 12.82 -7.23
N GLY A 78 2.18 11.57 -7.71
CA GLY A 78 3.27 11.03 -8.50
C GLY A 78 3.34 9.51 -8.49
N ARG A 79 4.53 8.97 -8.79
CA ARG A 79 4.78 7.53 -8.83
C ARG A 79 6.15 7.17 -8.30
N ILE A 80 6.29 5.93 -7.86
CA ILE A 80 7.57 5.31 -7.56
C ILE A 80 8.03 4.53 -8.79
N GLU A 81 9.34 4.42 -8.99
CA GLU A 81 9.90 3.61 -10.06
C GLU A 81 9.40 2.16 -10.00
N ALA A 82 9.32 1.54 -11.18
CA ALA A 82 8.81 0.18 -11.30
C ALA A 82 9.66 -0.80 -10.48
N MET A 83 8.97 -1.61 -9.67
CA MET A 83 9.60 -2.62 -8.84
C MET A 83 9.30 -4.02 -9.38
N ARG A 84 10.23 -4.95 -9.18
CA ARG A 84 10.01 -6.37 -9.45
C ARG A 84 9.93 -7.15 -8.14
N PRO A 85 9.04 -8.16 -8.05
CA PRO A 85 9.07 -9.13 -6.96
C PRO A 85 10.43 -9.83 -6.87
N LEU A 86 10.87 -10.13 -5.65
CA LEU A 86 12.10 -10.90 -5.44
C LEU A 86 11.75 -12.39 -5.45
N GLY A 87 12.25 -13.15 -6.43
CA GLY A 87 12.11 -14.60 -6.49
C GLY A 87 12.18 -15.19 -7.91
N VAL A 88 12.91 -16.30 -8.06
CA VAL A 88 13.23 -16.95 -9.35
C VAL A 88 12.04 -17.61 -10.08
N ARG A 89 10.83 -17.64 -9.49
CA ARG A 89 9.63 -18.29 -10.08
C ARG A 89 8.42 -17.37 -10.20
N ILE A 90 8.58 -16.08 -9.94
CA ILE A 90 7.49 -15.12 -10.17
C ILE A 90 7.64 -14.67 -11.63
N PRO A 91 6.56 -14.64 -12.43
CA PRO A 91 6.65 -14.12 -13.79
C PRO A 91 7.31 -12.73 -13.79
N THR A 92 7.89 -12.30 -14.91
CA THR A 92 8.50 -10.97 -15.09
C THR A 92 7.45 -9.85 -15.01
N ILE A 93 6.89 -9.66 -13.81
CA ILE A 93 5.86 -8.67 -13.52
C ILE A 93 6.58 -7.41 -13.07
N SER A 94 6.21 -6.28 -13.68
CA SER A 94 6.60 -4.95 -13.22
C SER A 94 5.45 -4.37 -12.42
N ILE A 95 5.75 -3.86 -11.23
CA ILE A 95 4.78 -3.29 -10.32
C ILE A 95 5.03 -1.79 -10.26
N TRP A 96 3.97 -1.02 -10.50
CA TRP A 96 3.99 0.43 -10.53
C TRP A 96 3.17 0.97 -9.36
N PRO A 97 3.83 1.55 -8.33
CA PRO A 97 3.15 2.25 -7.25
C PRO A 97 2.89 3.71 -7.65
N PHE A 98 1.63 4.13 -7.53
CA PHE A 98 1.20 5.52 -7.69
C PHE A 98 0.82 6.08 -6.32
N VAL A 99 1.07 7.37 -6.08
CA VAL A 99 0.78 8.02 -4.81
C VAL A 99 -0.35 9.02 -5.01
N PHE A 100 -1.41 8.90 -4.23
CA PHE A 100 -2.57 9.77 -4.27
C PHE A 100 -2.78 10.42 -2.91
N GLN A 101 -3.31 11.64 -2.90
CA GLN A 101 -3.88 12.28 -1.73
C GLN A 101 -5.41 12.34 -1.87
N VAL A 102 -6.13 12.06 -0.78
CA VAL A 102 -7.59 12.21 -0.69
C VAL A 102 -7.97 13.25 0.37
N ASP A 103 -9.25 13.63 0.46
CA ASP A 103 -9.72 14.50 1.54
C ASP A 103 -9.58 13.82 2.92
N SER A 104 -9.32 14.63 3.94
CA SER A 104 -9.28 14.22 5.36
C SER A 104 -10.50 13.41 5.83
N ARG A 105 -11.66 13.57 5.18
CA ARG A 105 -12.91 12.88 5.48
C ARG A 105 -13.12 11.58 4.70
N ALA A 106 -12.17 11.20 3.83
CA ALA A 106 -12.28 9.97 3.04
C ALA A 106 -12.48 8.75 3.95
N VAL A 107 -13.51 7.96 3.67
CA VAL A 107 -13.84 6.74 4.39
C VAL A 107 -13.46 5.54 3.53
N ALA A 108 -12.70 4.62 4.10
CA ALA A 108 -12.41 3.33 3.48
C ALA A 108 -13.24 2.24 4.16
N ARG A 109 -13.73 1.29 3.38
CA ARG A 109 -14.45 0.10 3.85
C ARG A 109 -14.01 -1.11 3.06
N VAL A 110 -14.25 -2.31 3.59
CA VAL A 110 -14.08 -3.53 2.77
C VAL A 110 -15.14 -3.48 1.66
N ALA A 111 -14.70 -3.42 0.40
CA ALA A 111 -15.59 -3.36 -0.77
C ALA A 111 -15.44 -4.58 -1.71
N SER A 112 -14.44 -5.43 -1.47
CA SER A 112 -14.19 -6.66 -2.24
C SER A 112 -14.07 -7.88 -1.31
N PRO A 113 -14.55 -9.07 -1.74
CA PRO A 113 -14.30 -10.32 -1.01
C PRO A 113 -12.82 -10.72 -0.96
N GLU A 114 -11.98 -10.13 -1.81
CA GLU A 114 -10.52 -10.33 -1.78
C GLU A 114 -9.83 -9.56 -0.65
N VAL A 115 -10.56 -8.70 0.07
CA VAL A 115 -10.08 -7.89 1.19
C VAL A 115 -10.72 -8.36 2.49
N ALA A 116 -9.90 -8.71 3.48
CA ALA A 116 -10.39 -9.07 4.82
C ALA A 116 -10.63 -7.85 5.71
N SER A 117 -9.84 -6.78 5.54
CA SER A 117 -9.94 -5.57 6.35
C SER A 117 -9.15 -4.43 5.73
N VAL A 118 -9.55 -3.20 6.00
CA VAL A 118 -8.89 -1.95 5.56
C VAL A 118 -8.45 -1.15 6.77
N TYR A 119 -7.34 -0.41 6.66
CA TYR A 119 -6.74 0.37 7.73
C TYR A 119 -6.21 1.69 7.20
N TRP A 120 -6.41 2.74 7.98
CA TRP A 120 -5.64 3.97 7.89
C TRP A 120 -4.56 3.91 8.96
N PHE A 121 -3.29 3.82 8.55
CA PHE A 121 -2.18 3.83 9.49
C PHE A 121 -1.49 5.19 9.51
N PRO A 122 -1.24 5.79 10.68
CA PRO A 122 -0.46 7.02 10.76
C PRO A 122 0.92 6.83 10.13
N VAL A 123 1.29 7.71 9.21
CA VAL A 123 2.59 7.63 8.52
C VAL A 123 3.73 7.75 9.53
N LYS A 124 3.60 8.59 10.56
CA LYS A 124 4.55 8.63 11.69
C LYS A 124 4.81 7.26 12.32
N ALA A 125 3.77 6.44 12.48
CA ALA A 125 3.92 5.09 13.05
C ALA A 125 4.58 4.12 12.05
N LEU A 126 4.31 4.27 10.76
CA LEU A 126 5.00 3.51 9.70
C LEU A 126 6.47 3.92 9.55
N LEU A 127 6.84 5.15 9.92
CA LEU A 127 8.21 5.65 9.91
C LEU A 127 8.99 5.26 11.17
N ASP A 128 8.32 5.15 12.31
CA ASP A 128 8.91 4.91 13.62
C ASP A 128 9.88 3.71 13.63
N PRO A 129 11.17 3.93 13.95
CA PRO A 129 12.16 2.86 14.13
C PRO A 129 11.74 1.78 15.14
N ALA A 130 10.95 2.12 16.17
CA ALA A 130 10.46 1.18 17.18
C ALA A 130 9.53 0.11 16.58
N ASN A 131 8.88 0.42 15.46
CA ASN A 131 8.01 -0.51 14.75
C ASN A 131 8.77 -1.40 13.75
N ARG A 132 10.09 -1.27 13.63
CA ARG A 132 10.89 -2.08 12.69
C ARG A 132 11.21 -3.46 13.28
N GLY A 133 11.40 -4.43 12.40
CA GLY A 133 12.07 -5.68 12.79
C GLY A 133 12.14 -6.66 11.63
N THR A 134 12.12 -7.97 11.94
CA THR A 134 12.25 -9.01 10.91
C THR A 134 11.14 -10.05 10.92
N TYR A 135 10.58 -10.39 9.76
CA TYR A 135 9.54 -11.39 9.57
C TYR A 135 10.12 -12.68 8.97
N PRO A 136 9.88 -13.86 9.58
CA PRO A 136 10.31 -15.14 9.02
C PRO A 136 9.40 -15.55 7.86
N TRP A 137 10.01 -15.94 6.74
CA TRP A 137 9.31 -16.50 5.59
C TRP A 137 10.05 -17.72 5.06
N THR A 138 9.31 -18.81 4.87
CA THR A 138 9.87 -20.08 4.39
C THR A 138 9.80 -20.13 2.87
N TYR A 139 10.95 -20.25 2.22
CA TYR A 139 11.05 -20.42 0.78
C TYR A 139 11.94 -21.61 0.45
N GLY A 140 11.41 -22.60 -0.27
CA GLY A 140 12.16 -23.81 -0.62
C GLY A 140 12.62 -24.62 0.61
N GLY A 141 11.81 -24.64 1.68
CA GLY A 141 12.16 -25.31 2.94
C GLY A 141 13.13 -24.56 3.84
N VAL A 142 13.67 -23.42 3.39
CA VAL A 142 14.59 -22.59 4.18
C VAL A 142 13.86 -21.38 4.74
N VAL A 143 13.94 -21.20 6.06
CA VAL A 143 13.43 -20.00 6.74
C VAL A 143 14.41 -18.86 6.50
N ARG A 144 13.95 -17.78 5.88
CA ARG A 144 14.69 -16.53 5.74
C ARG A 144 13.97 -15.42 6.50
N ARG A 145 14.74 -14.47 7.04
CA ARG A 145 14.19 -13.32 7.76
C ARG A 145 14.27 -12.08 6.89
N PHE A 146 13.16 -11.37 6.73
CA PHE A 146 13.06 -10.17 5.90
C PHE A 146 12.70 -8.95 6.75
N PRO A 147 13.16 -7.74 6.40
CA PRO A 147 12.72 -6.52 7.07
C PRO A 147 11.19 -6.37 7.04
N CYS A 148 10.63 -5.85 8.14
CA CYS A 148 9.21 -5.58 8.25
C CYS A 148 8.92 -4.37 9.15
N ILE A 149 7.68 -3.89 9.06
CA ILE A 149 7.03 -3.01 10.02
C ILE A 149 6.04 -3.86 10.81
N ARG A 150 6.07 -3.76 12.14
CA ARG A 150 5.08 -4.32 13.06
C ARG A 150 4.26 -3.18 13.62
N LEU A 151 2.97 -3.17 13.33
CA LEU A 151 2.07 -2.14 13.81
C LEU A 151 0.75 -2.80 14.22
N GLU A 152 0.31 -2.53 15.45
CA GLU A 152 -0.97 -3.05 15.97
C GLU A 152 -1.14 -4.56 15.79
N GLY A 153 -0.09 -5.35 16.06
CA GLY A 153 -0.11 -6.81 15.89
C GLY A 153 -0.13 -7.30 14.42
N ARG A 154 -0.03 -6.39 13.45
CA ARG A 154 0.05 -6.69 12.01
C ARG A 154 1.47 -6.54 11.51
N VAL A 155 1.78 -7.24 10.42
CA VAL A 155 3.11 -7.22 9.82
C VAL A 155 3.03 -6.79 8.36
N ILE A 156 3.69 -5.69 8.04
CA ILE A 156 3.94 -5.23 6.68
C ILE A 156 5.37 -5.61 6.31
N TRP A 157 5.54 -6.47 5.31
CA TRP A 157 6.84 -6.97 4.89
C TRP A 157 6.88 -7.16 3.37
N GLY A 158 7.99 -7.67 2.84
CA GLY A 158 8.09 -8.04 1.42
C GLY A 158 7.98 -6.85 0.48
N LEU A 159 7.21 -7.00 -0.60
CA LEU A 159 7.07 -5.96 -1.61
C LEU A 159 6.45 -4.67 -1.04
N THR A 160 5.38 -4.78 -0.26
CA THR A 160 4.71 -3.63 0.34
C THR A 160 5.67 -2.84 1.21
N TYR A 161 6.45 -3.51 2.08
CA TYR A 161 7.50 -2.86 2.85
C TYR A 161 8.48 -2.09 1.96
N ARG A 162 8.96 -2.70 0.87
CA ARG A 162 9.90 -2.07 -0.06
C ARG A 162 9.30 -0.84 -0.76
N ILE A 163 8.03 -0.90 -1.14
CA ILE A 163 7.31 0.25 -1.72
C ILE A 163 7.24 1.38 -0.69
N LEU A 164 6.84 1.09 0.56
CA LEU A 164 6.74 2.12 1.60
C LEU A 164 8.08 2.77 1.92
N THR A 165 9.14 1.97 2.05
CA THR A 165 10.49 2.50 2.27
C THR A 165 10.88 3.46 1.16
N ARG A 166 10.64 3.09 -0.11
CA ARG A 166 10.98 3.95 -1.25
C ARG A 166 10.12 5.21 -1.31
N LEU A 167 8.83 5.11 -0.98
CA LEU A 167 7.93 6.25 -0.89
C LEU A 167 8.47 7.28 0.10
N PHE A 168 8.83 6.82 1.30
CA PHE A 168 9.30 7.67 2.38
C PHE A 168 10.68 8.28 2.10
N GLU A 169 11.58 7.55 1.44
CA GLU A 169 12.86 8.10 0.98
C GLU A 169 12.68 9.24 -0.01
N VAL A 170 11.81 9.07 -1.02
CA VAL A 170 11.58 10.10 -2.03
C VAL A 170 10.93 11.33 -1.41
N ALA A 171 9.98 11.14 -0.51
CA ALA A 171 9.29 12.24 0.16
C ALA A 171 10.17 12.98 1.19
N ALA A 172 11.21 12.36 1.73
CA ALA A 172 12.17 13.02 2.62
C ALA A 172 13.27 13.79 1.86
N ALA A 173 13.42 13.53 0.56
CA ALA A 173 14.43 14.15 -0.29
C ALA A 173 13.94 15.40 -1.05
N GLY A 174 12.63 15.70 -0.99
CA GLY A 174 12.00 16.90 -1.54
C GLY A 174 11.47 17.80 -0.44
#